data_AF-A0A7Z9BZ89-F1
#
_entry.id   AF-A0A7Z9BZ89-F1
#
_cell.length_a   1.000
_cell.length_b   1.000
_cell.length_c   1.000
_cell.angle_alpha   90.00
_cell.angle_beta   90.00
_cell.angle_gamma   90.00
#
_symmetry.space_group_name_H-M   'P 1'
#
loop_
_entity.id
_entity.type
_entity.pdbx_description
1 polymer ?
#
loop_
_entity_poly.entity_id
_entity_poly.type
_entity_poly.pdbx_seq_one_letter_code
_entity_poly.pdbx_strand_id
1 'polypeptide(L)'
;MHKCGSLLVATLLLVAPLTACESSNSTSTGTTSSGGSSINSRLDTIKQRGKLICGVDGKIPGFSFVDESGQYSGLDVDICKAVAAAVFGDPKAVEYRNLDSTERFEALKSGEVDILSRNTTWTISRDTSVGLEFAPTTFFDGQGMMVRQDSGITKLEDLEGKAVCVEAGTTTELNLTDALRQRNIKAETVTFQQADPAYAAYAEGRCQGMTSDKSQLVARRSTLPNPDEHILLDVTMSKEPLGPVTVNNDSAWFDVVKWTTYALIEAEELGINQGNVDQLKTSENPNIKRFLGTEGDLGTGARLSNDFAANAVKAVGNYGEVYERNLGQGSQFKLPRGQNALWTNGGLMYSPPLR
;
A
#
# COMPACT_ATOMS: atom_id res chain seq x y z
N MET A 1 76.52 7.69 -16.80
CA MET A 1 76.47 6.28 -17.25
C MET A 1 75.06 6.01 -17.78
N HIS A 2 75.00 5.59 -19.06
CA HIS A 2 73.88 5.05 -19.87
C HIS A 2 72.48 5.72 -19.79
N LYS A 3 72.00 6.44 -20.84
CA LYS A 3 71.46 5.98 -22.17
C LYS A 3 70.18 5.12 -21.97
N CYS A 4 69.05 5.22 -22.67
CA CYS A 4 68.57 5.66 -24.00
C CYS A 4 67.03 5.79 -23.87
N GLY A 5 66.18 6.36 -24.73
CA GLY A 5 66.21 6.95 -26.07
C GLY A 5 64.77 7.45 -26.36
N SER A 6 64.57 8.59 -27.04
CA SER A 6 64.24 8.69 -28.48
C SER A 6 62.89 8.05 -28.88
N LEU A 7 61.99 8.63 -29.67
CA LEU A 7 62.22 9.44 -30.87
C LEU A 7 60.91 10.14 -31.33
N LEU A 8 61.10 11.25 -32.05
CA LEU A 8 60.15 12.11 -32.76
C LEU A 8 59.50 11.46 -34.01
N VAL A 9 58.66 12.26 -34.70
CA VAL A 9 58.35 12.29 -36.16
C VAL A 9 56.98 11.67 -36.52
N ALA A 10 56.16 12.17 -37.44
CA ALA A 10 55.88 13.48 -38.03
C ALA A 10 54.62 13.31 -38.91
N THR A 11 53.94 14.42 -39.16
CA THR A 11 52.80 14.63 -40.05
C THR A 11 53.08 14.21 -41.49
N LEU A 12 52.09 13.61 -42.18
CA LEU A 12 52.00 13.66 -43.65
C LEU A 12 50.53 13.76 -44.10
N LEU A 13 50.19 14.90 -44.69
CA LEU A 13 49.00 15.12 -45.51
C LEU A 13 49.25 14.54 -46.91
N LEU A 14 48.26 13.85 -47.48
CA LEU A 14 48.15 13.65 -48.93
C LEU A 14 46.66 13.74 -49.36
N VAL A 15 46.42 14.46 -50.44
CA VAL A 15 45.11 14.83 -50.99
C VAL A 15 44.91 14.19 -52.39
N ALA A 16 43.71 13.62 -52.59
CA ALA A 16 42.94 13.35 -53.85
C ALA A 16 43.47 12.29 -54.85
N PRO A 17 42.65 11.73 -55.79
CA PRO A 17 41.28 12.10 -56.22
C PRO A 17 40.26 10.94 -56.43
N LEU A 18 39.09 11.31 -56.95
CA LEU A 18 37.88 10.56 -57.33
C LEU A 18 38.07 9.17 -57.98
N THR A 19 37.18 8.25 -57.63
CA THR A 19 36.59 7.27 -58.56
C THR A 19 35.13 6.98 -58.18
N ALA A 20 34.24 7.17 -59.14
CA ALA A 20 32.86 6.73 -59.11
C ALA A 20 32.81 5.22 -59.39
N CYS A 21 32.05 4.47 -58.59
CA CYS A 21 31.54 3.16 -58.97
C CYS A 21 30.09 3.02 -58.50
N GLU A 22 29.24 3.03 -59.51
CA GLU A 22 27.86 2.57 -59.58
C GLU A 22 27.68 1.24 -58.84
N SER A 23 26.65 1.15 -57.98
CA SER A 23 26.29 -0.09 -57.30
C SER A 23 24.78 -0.27 -57.36
N SER A 24 24.42 -1.23 -58.21
CA SER A 24 23.18 -1.97 -58.33
C SER A 24 22.22 -1.92 -57.14
N ASN A 25 21.00 -1.51 -57.50
CA ASN A 25 19.77 -1.63 -56.75
C ASN A 25 19.59 -3.08 -56.22
N SER A 26 19.72 -3.26 -54.90
CA SER A 26 19.20 -4.43 -54.20
C SER A 26 18.27 -3.94 -53.10
N THR A 27 16.97 -4.07 -53.37
CA THR A 27 15.89 -3.78 -52.43
C THR A 27 15.94 -4.83 -51.32
N SER A 28 16.66 -4.54 -50.24
CA SER A 28 16.47 -5.25 -48.98
C SER A 28 15.28 -4.62 -48.26
N THR A 29 14.15 -5.31 -48.30
CA THR A 29 13.06 -5.10 -47.34
C THR A 29 13.60 -5.39 -45.95
N GLY A 30 14.13 -4.35 -45.30
CA GLY A 30 14.40 -4.34 -43.88
C GLY A 30 13.07 -4.42 -43.14
N THR A 31 12.67 -5.63 -42.75
CA THR A 31 11.71 -5.83 -41.67
C THR A 31 12.36 -5.27 -40.42
N THR A 32 12.08 -4.00 -40.12
CA THR A 32 12.33 -3.43 -38.80
C THR A 32 11.39 -4.15 -37.85
N SER A 33 11.83 -5.30 -37.32
CA SER A 33 11.24 -5.85 -36.12
C SER A 33 11.46 -4.79 -35.05
N SER A 34 10.43 -4.02 -34.74
CA SER A 34 10.31 -3.35 -33.46
C SER A 34 10.29 -4.46 -32.41
N GLY A 35 11.48 -4.91 -32.01
CA GLY A 35 11.68 -5.63 -30.78
C GLY A 35 11.30 -4.66 -29.68
N GLY A 36 10.01 -4.63 -29.36
CA GLY A 36 9.53 -4.09 -28.10
C GLY A 36 10.31 -4.83 -27.05
N SER A 37 11.27 -4.14 -26.42
CA SER A 37 11.80 -4.57 -25.15
C SER A 37 10.57 -4.72 -24.27
N SER A 38 10.16 -5.96 -24.00
CA SER A 38 9.11 -6.23 -23.04
C SER A 38 9.65 -5.69 -21.73
N ILE A 39 9.18 -4.50 -21.33
CA ILE A 39 9.27 -4.12 -19.92
C ILE A 39 8.52 -5.24 -19.22
N ASN A 40 9.26 -6.17 -18.61
CA ASN A 40 8.67 -7.25 -17.86
C ASN A 40 7.85 -6.57 -16.76
N SER A 41 6.53 -6.73 -16.79
CA SER A 41 5.67 -6.21 -15.74
C SER A 41 6.12 -6.78 -14.41
N ARG A 42 5.91 -6.05 -13.33
CA ARG A 42 6.05 -6.53 -11.97
C ARG A 42 5.29 -7.85 -11.77
N LEU A 43 4.14 -8.02 -12.42
CA LEU A 43 3.40 -9.29 -12.42
C LEU A 43 4.22 -10.46 -12.98
N ASP A 44 4.98 -10.24 -14.06
CA ASP A 44 5.83 -11.27 -14.67
C ASP A 44 6.99 -11.64 -13.74
N THR A 45 7.60 -10.65 -13.09
CA THR A 45 8.64 -10.88 -12.06
C THR A 45 8.09 -11.66 -10.87
N ILE A 46 6.90 -11.29 -10.38
CA ILE A 46 6.23 -11.99 -9.27
C ILE A 46 5.96 -13.45 -9.64
N LYS A 47 5.37 -13.69 -10.81
CA LYS A 47 5.06 -15.05 -11.29
C LYS A 47 6.32 -15.89 -11.48
N GLN A 48 7.37 -15.33 -12.08
CA GLN A 48 8.65 -16.03 -12.25
C GLN A 48 9.29 -16.37 -10.90
N ARG A 49 9.20 -15.46 -9.93
CA ARG A 49 9.72 -15.68 -8.57
C ARG A 49 8.86 -16.64 -7.74
N GLY A 50 7.58 -16.81 -8.09
CA GLY A 50 6.64 -17.70 -7.41
C GLY A 50 6.12 -17.18 -6.06
N LYS A 51 6.36 -15.90 -5.74
CA LYS A 51 5.85 -15.25 -4.52
C LYS A 51 5.76 -13.74 -4.65
N LEU A 52 4.78 -13.18 -3.97
CA LEU A 52 4.61 -11.74 -3.73
C LEU A 52 5.56 -11.29 -2.61
N ILE A 53 6.16 -10.11 -2.73
CA ILE A 53 6.85 -9.43 -1.63
C ILE A 53 6.01 -8.21 -1.24
N CYS A 54 5.39 -8.24 -0.07
CA CYS A 54 4.51 -7.20 0.43
C CYS A 54 5.24 -6.32 1.46
N GLY A 55 5.30 -5.02 1.20
CA GLY A 55 5.72 -4.02 2.19
C GLY A 55 4.60 -3.75 3.17
N VAL A 56 4.89 -3.89 4.47
CA VAL A 56 3.96 -3.70 5.59
C VAL A 56 4.62 -2.88 6.70
N ASP A 57 3.88 -2.51 7.74
CA ASP A 57 4.43 -1.81 8.90
C ASP A 57 4.98 -2.83 9.89
N GLY A 58 4.16 -3.84 10.21
CA GLY A 58 4.51 -4.93 11.11
C GLY A 58 4.38 -4.60 12.60
N LYS A 59 4.03 -3.36 12.97
CA LYS A 59 3.96 -2.92 14.38
C LYS A 59 2.63 -2.28 14.76
N ILE A 60 1.60 -2.41 13.91
CA ILE A 60 0.26 -1.86 14.14
C ILE A 60 -0.75 -3.01 14.24
N PRO A 61 -1.07 -3.47 15.46
CA PRO A 61 -2.14 -4.44 15.69
C PRO A 61 -3.42 -4.12 14.93
N GLY A 62 -4.02 -5.11 14.26
CA GLY A 62 -5.22 -4.94 13.44
C GLY A 62 -4.98 -4.43 12.00
N PHE A 63 -3.85 -3.79 11.70
CA PHE A 63 -3.51 -3.36 10.33
C PHE A 63 -2.42 -4.24 9.74
N SER A 64 -1.20 -4.14 10.26
CA SER A 64 -0.14 -5.10 9.98
C SER A 64 0.73 -5.26 11.22
N PHE A 65 0.75 -6.46 11.76
CA PHE A 65 1.44 -6.79 12.99
C PHE A 65 2.14 -8.15 12.86
N VAL A 66 3.39 -8.22 13.28
CA VAL A 66 4.13 -9.46 13.45
C VAL A 66 4.21 -9.78 14.94
N ASP A 67 3.72 -10.96 15.32
CA ASP A 67 3.82 -11.43 16.71
C ASP A 67 5.19 -12.05 17.01
N GLU A 68 5.40 -12.43 18.28
CA GLU A 68 6.66 -13.05 18.75
C GLU A 68 6.99 -14.38 18.04
N SER A 69 5.98 -15.05 17.47
CA SER A 69 6.16 -16.27 16.68
C SER A 69 6.49 -16.01 15.21
N GLY A 70 6.59 -14.74 14.81
CA GLY A 70 6.85 -14.31 13.44
C GLY A 70 5.62 -14.38 12.53
N GLN A 71 4.41 -14.56 13.09
CA GLN A 71 3.18 -14.63 12.30
C GLN A 71 2.64 -13.22 12.02
N TYR A 72 2.39 -12.94 10.74
CA TYR A 72 1.80 -11.69 10.28
C TYR A 72 0.27 -11.77 10.28
N SER A 73 -0.36 -10.74 10.83
CA SER A 73 -1.82 -10.57 10.88
C SER A 73 -2.23 -9.10 10.73
N GLY A 74 -3.50 -8.87 10.39
CA GLY A 74 -4.09 -7.54 10.21
C GLY A 74 -4.72 -7.32 8.83
N LEU A 75 -5.49 -6.25 8.70
CA LEU A 75 -6.21 -5.88 7.48
C LEU A 75 -5.26 -5.78 6.27
N ASP A 76 -4.15 -5.06 6.39
CA ASP A 76 -3.17 -4.89 5.31
C ASP A 76 -2.50 -6.23 4.94
N VAL A 77 -2.21 -7.06 5.94
CA VAL A 77 -1.64 -8.40 5.73
C VAL A 77 -2.61 -9.30 4.95
N ASP A 78 -3.90 -9.18 5.23
CA ASP A 78 -4.94 -9.93 4.54
C ASP A 78 -5.14 -9.46 3.10
N ILE A 79 -4.94 -8.18 2.80
CA ILE A 79 -4.85 -7.71 1.41
C ILE A 79 -3.66 -8.36 0.69
N CYS A 80 -2.47 -8.41 1.30
CA CYS A 80 -1.32 -9.09 0.70
C CYS A 80 -1.64 -10.58 0.41
N LYS A 81 -2.29 -11.28 1.35
CA LYS A 81 -2.69 -12.69 1.21
C LYS A 81 -3.74 -12.87 0.11
N ALA A 82 -4.70 -11.95 -0.01
CA ALA A 82 -5.70 -11.95 -1.07
C ALA A 82 -5.05 -11.83 -2.44
N VAL A 83 -4.09 -10.90 -2.60
CA VAL A 83 -3.34 -10.72 -3.85
C VAL A 83 -2.49 -11.95 -4.18
N ALA A 84 -1.80 -12.53 -3.19
CA ALA A 84 -1.06 -13.77 -3.39
C ALA A 84 -1.97 -14.93 -3.84
N ALA A 85 -3.14 -15.08 -3.21
CA ALA A 85 -4.14 -16.08 -3.60
C ALA A 85 -4.73 -15.81 -4.99
N ALA A 86 -4.96 -14.56 -5.37
CA ALA A 86 -5.42 -14.20 -6.71
C ALA A 86 -4.41 -14.56 -7.81
N VAL A 87 -3.10 -14.40 -7.52
CA VAL A 87 -2.02 -14.69 -8.48
C VAL A 87 -1.67 -16.19 -8.54
N PHE A 88 -1.63 -16.86 -7.38
CA PHE A 88 -1.04 -18.20 -7.25
C PHE A 88 -2.03 -19.28 -6.81
N GLY A 89 -3.25 -18.90 -6.40
CA GLY A 89 -4.16 -19.82 -5.71
C GLY A 89 -3.69 -20.20 -4.29
N ASP A 90 -2.63 -19.57 -3.77
CA ASP A 90 -2.04 -19.86 -2.47
C ASP A 90 -1.81 -18.58 -1.66
N PRO A 91 -2.52 -18.37 -0.53
CA PRO A 91 -2.29 -17.21 0.33
C PRO A 91 -0.94 -17.23 1.05
N LYS A 92 -0.21 -18.35 1.03
CA LYS A 92 1.14 -18.46 1.61
C LYS A 92 2.25 -18.07 0.64
N ALA A 93 1.93 -17.82 -0.63
CA ALA A 93 2.89 -17.35 -1.65
C ALA A 93 3.23 -15.86 -1.48
N VAL A 94 3.52 -15.43 -0.25
CA VAL A 94 3.82 -14.05 0.12
C VAL A 94 4.96 -14.00 1.15
N GLU A 95 5.87 -13.06 0.96
CA GLU A 95 6.89 -12.64 1.92
C GLU A 95 6.59 -11.21 2.37
N TYR A 96 6.88 -10.90 3.64
CA TYR A 96 6.63 -9.58 4.21
C TYR A 96 7.94 -8.84 4.48
N ARG A 97 7.94 -7.53 4.21
CA ARG A 97 9.02 -6.61 4.55
C ARG A 97 8.45 -5.51 5.44
N ASN A 98 8.94 -5.41 6.67
CA ASN A 98 8.63 -4.30 7.57
C ASN A 98 9.39 -3.07 7.10
N LEU A 99 8.66 -1.98 6.86
CA LEU A 99 9.20 -0.73 6.35
C LEU A 99 8.78 0.41 7.28
N ASP A 100 9.67 1.35 7.56
CA ASP A 100 9.28 2.61 8.20
C ASP A 100 8.63 3.61 7.22
N SER A 101 8.05 4.69 7.75
CA SER A 101 7.32 5.68 6.97
C SER A 101 8.19 6.43 5.96
N THR A 102 9.51 6.51 6.19
CA THR A 102 10.46 7.27 5.38
C THR A 102 11.08 6.46 4.25
N GLU A 103 11.25 5.15 4.42
CA GLU A 103 11.84 4.27 3.40
C GLU A 103 10.81 3.58 2.49
N ARG A 104 9.55 3.43 2.93
CA ARG A 104 8.53 2.59 2.26
C ARG A 104 8.33 2.85 0.77
N PHE A 105 8.39 4.12 0.34
CA PHE A 105 8.19 4.46 -1.07
C PHE A 105 9.41 4.15 -1.93
N GLU A 106 10.61 4.26 -1.37
CA GLU A 106 11.83 3.89 -2.08
C GLU A 106 11.95 2.38 -2.22
N ALA A 107 11.59 1.62 -1.18
CA ALA A 107 11.50 0.15 -1.25
C ALA A 107 10.53 -0.32 -2.35
N LEU A 108 9.40 0.36 -2.53
CA LEU A 108 8.45 0.06 -3.61
C LEU A 108 9.01 0.44 -4.99
N LYS A 109 9.58 1.64 -5.13
CA LYS A 109 10.15 2.12 -6.40
C LYS A 109 11.36 1.30 -6.87
N SER A 110 12.23 0.89 -5.94
CA SER A 110 13.40 0.05 -6.23
C SER A 110 13.01 -1.39 -6.57
N GLY A 111 11.78 -1.78 -6.23
CA GLY A 111 11.30 -3.14 -6.41
C GLY A 111 11.73 -4.13 -5.34
N GLU A 112 12.24 -3.64 -4.20
CA GLU A 112 12.45 -4.46 -2.99
C GLU A 112 11.12 -5.09 -2.55
N VAL A 113 10.02 -4.33 -2.64
CA VAL A 113 8.65 -4.84 -2.49
C VAL A 113 7.87 -4.63 -3.78
N ASP A 114 6.88 -5.48 -4.01
CA ASP A 114 6.05 -5.40 -5.22
C ASP A 114 4.78 -4.55 -5.00
N ILE A 115 4.30 -4.53 -3.76
CA ILE A 115 3.12 -3.79 -3.31
C ILE A 115 3.40 -3.27 -1.90
N LEU A 116 2.85 -2.12 -1.58
CA LEU A 116 2.78 -1.59 -0.23
C LEU A 116 1.33 -1.65 0.26
N SER A 117 1.01 -2.58 1.15
CA SER A 117 -0.23 -2.55 1.94
C SER A 117 0.16 -2.20 3.36
N ARG A 118 0.10 -0.90 3.68
CA ARG A 118 0.69 -0.34 4.90
C ARG A 118 0.06 0.99 5.25
N ASN A 119 -1.20 1.00 5.72
CA ASN A 119 -1.93 2.21 6.19
C ASN A 119 -1.46 3.52 5.53
N THR A 120 -1.47 3.58 4.18
CA THR A 120 -0.83 4.66 3.42
C THR A 120 -1.90 5.51 2.75
N THR A 121 -1.94 6.79 3.14
CA THR A 121 -2.88 7.75 2.58
C THR A 121 -2.66 8.03 1.10
N TRP A 122 -3.74 7.99 0.32
CA TRP A 122 -3.76 8.53 -1.02
C TRP A 122 -3.77 10.06 -1.00
N THR A 123 -2.69 10.65 -1.51
CA THR A 123 -2.60 12.10 -1.74
C THR A 123 -2.17 12.40 -3.17
N ILE A 124 -2.53 13.59 -3.67
CA ILE A 124 -2.13 14.04 -5.00
C ILE A 124 -0.61 14.05 -5.17
N SER A 125 0.16 14.43 -4.14
CA SER A 125 1.62 14.47 -4.23
C SER A 125 2.25 13.08 -4.32
N ARG A 126 1.68 12.09 -3.61
CA ARG A 126 2.12 10.70 -3.67
C ARG A 126 1.81 10.07 -5.04
N ASP A 127 0.62 10.34 -5.56
CA ASP A 127 0.14 9.83 -6.86
C ASP A 127 0.88 10.44 -8.06
N THR A 128 1.23 11.73 -7.97
CA THR A 128 1.88 12.46 -9.08
C THR A 128 3.40 12.52 -8.94
N SER A 129 3.89 13.27 -7.94
CA SER A 129 5.29 13.67 -7.85
C SER A 129 6.18 12.57 -7.26
N VAL A 130 5.65 11.71 -6.41
CA VAL A 130 6.38 10.53 -5.89
C VAL A 130 6.34 9.37 -6.88
N GLY A 131 5.34 9.33 -7.76
CA GLY A 131 5.21 8.32 -8.81
C GLY A 131 4.62 6.99 -8.33
N LEU A 132 3.62 7.07 -7.47
CA LEU A 132 2.89 5.91 -6.95
C LEU A 132 1.52 5.79 -7.61
N GLU A 133 0.89 4.63 -7.53
CA GLU A 133 -0.47 4.41 -7.99
C GLU A 133 -1.28 3.69 -6.89
N PHE A 134 -2.49 4.20 -6.61
CA PHE A 134 -3.29 3.78 -5.46
C PHE A 134 -4.45 2.88 -5.88
N ALA A 135 -4.46 1.65 -5.35
CA ALA A 135 -5.58 0.75 -5.47
C ALA A 135 -6.75 1.25 -4.59
N PRO A 136 -7.94 0.61 -4.64
CA PRO A 136 -9.11 1.07 -3.91
C PRO A 136 -8.81 1.28 -2.43
N THR A 137 -9.37 2.34 -1.86
CA THR A 137 -9.27 2.61 -0.42
C THR A 137 -9.86 1.43 0.36
N THR A 138 -9.03 0.80 1.19
CA THR A 138 -9.40 -0.33 2.05
C THR A 138 -9.77 0.12 3.46
N PHE A 139 -9.36 1.34 3.85
CA PHE A 139 -9.76 1.94 5.11
C PHE A 139 -9.80 3.48 5.01
N PHE A 140 -10.98 4.07 5.18
CA PHE A 140 -11.17 5.50 5.34
C PHE A 140 -10.93 5.88 6.81
N ASP A 141 -9.96 6.75 7.04
CA ASP A 141 -9.65 7.30 8.36
C ASP A 141 -9.56 8.84 8.33
N GLY A 142 -9.23 9.41 9.48
CA GLY A 142 -8.74 10.76 9.61
C GLY A 142 -7.76 10.87 10.78
N GLN A 143 -6.87 11.85 10.70
CA GLN A 143 -5.89 12.08 11.76
C GLN A 143 -6.57 12.58 13.05
N GLY A 144 -6.14 12.02 14.17
CA GLY A 144 -6.57 12.39 15.52
C GLY A 144 -5.43 12.79 16.44
N MET A 145 -5.76 12.95 17.72
CA MET A 145 -4.82 13.28 18.79
C MET A 145 -5.11 12.37 19.99
N MET A 146 -4.08 11.70 20.51
CA MET A 146 -4.14 10.91 21.73
C MET A 146 -3.38 11.62 22.86
N VAL A 147 -3.98 11.67 24.04
CA VAL A 147 -3.44 12.32 25.25
C VAL A 147 -3.67 11.43 26.47
N ARG A 148 -2.95 11.69 27.57
CA ARG A 148 -3.24 11.01 28.84
C ARG A 148 -4.53 11.56 29.44
N GLN A 149 -5.36 10.68 30.01
CA GLN A 149 -6.65 11.04 30.59
C GLN A 149 -6.52 12.06 31.74
N ASP A 150 -5.43 12.00 32.50
CA ASP A 150 -5.13 12.89 33.64
C ASP A 150 -4.46 14.23 33.22
N SER A 151 -4.17 14.43 31.93
CA SER A 151 -3.43 15.59 31.43
C SER A 151 -4.21 16.91 31.46
N GLY A 152 -5.54 16.84 31.64
CA GLY A 152 -6.46 17.98 31.52
C GLY A 152 -6.63 18.51 30.08
N ILE A 153 -6.03 17.85 29.07
CA ILE A 153 -6.18 18.22 27.65
C ILE A 153 -7.46 17.61 27.11
N THR A 154 -8.35 18.45 26.60
CA THR A 154 -9.66 18.04 26.05
C THR A 154 -9.87 18.47 24.61
N LYS A 155 -9.07 19.41 24.12
CA LYS A 155 -9.10 19.97 22.76
C LYS A 155 -7.69 20.39 22.33
N LEU A 156 -7.50 20.68 21.05
CA LEU A 156 -6.19 21.04 20.50
C LEU A 156 -5.61 22.31 21.15
N GLU A 157 -6.45 23.28 21.50
CA GLU A 157 -6.02 24.55 22.10
C GLU A 157 -5.33 24.35 23.46
N ASP A 158 -5.63 23.27 24.17
CA ASP A 158 -4.98 22.94 25.44
C ASP A 158 -3.53 22.43 25.25
N LEU A 159 -3.05 22.31 24.00
CA LEU A 159 -1.67 21.99 23.61
C LEU A 159 -0.77 23.22 23.47
N GLU A 160 -1.27 24.43 23.76
CA GLU A 160 -0.44 25.64 23.77
C GLU A 160 0.80 25.47 24.66
N GLY A 161 1.98 25.67 24.09
CA GLY A 161 3.28 25.52 24.76
C GLY A 161 3.67 24.08 25.11
N LYS A 162 2.91 23.07 24.66
CA LYS A 162 3.16 21.65 24.94
C LYS A 162 3.80 20.92 23.76
N ALA A 163 4.43 19.79 24.04
CA ALA A 163 5.06 18.95 23.02
C ALA A 163 4.08 17.90 22.45
N VAL A 164 4.11 17.71 21.13
CA VAL A 164 3.33 16.71 20.40
C VAL A 164 4.28 15.82 19.60
N CYS A 165 4.25 14.53 19.89
CA CYS A 165 5.02 13.52 19.17
C CYS A 165 4.34 13.20 17.83
N VAL A 166 5.14 13.06 16.78
CA VAL A 166 4.70 12.65 15.44
C VAL A 166 5.81 11.89 14.70
N GLU A 167 5.44 11.00 13.78
CA GLU A 167 6.39 10.31 12.91
C GLU A 167 6.74 11.13 11.67
N ALA A 168 8.02 11.14 11.29
CA ALA A 168 8.54 11.78 10.09
C ALA A 168 8.03 11.14 8.81
N GLY A 169 7.93 11.92 7.73
CA GLY A 169 7.59 11.38 6.40
C GLY A 169 6.13 10.93 6.28
N THR A 170 5.26 11.47 7.14
CA THR A 170 3.82 11.19 7.19
C THR A 170 2.99 12.37 6.70
N THR A 171 1.74 12.11 6.30
CA THR A 171 0.74 13.18 6.13
C THR A 171 0.47 13.88 7.47
N THR A 172 0.47 13.10 8.54
CA THR A 172 0.28 13.50 9.94
C THR A 172 1.14 14.70 10.35
N GLU A 173 2.43 14.69 10.03
CA GLU A 173 3.37 15.78 10.35
C GLU A 173 2.97 17.11 9.70
N LEU A 174 2.65 17.08 8.41
CA LEU A 174 2.25 18.27 7.65
C LEU A 174 0.88 18.79 8.10
N ASN A 175 -0.08 17.88 8.27
CA ASN A 175 -1.42 18.20 8.72
C ASN A 175 -1.44 18.75 10.15
N LEU A 176 -0.60 18.24 11.06
CA LEU A 176 -0.45 18.78 12.42
C LEU A 176 0.01 20.24 12.36
N THR A 177 1.04 20.51 11.54
CA THR A 177 1.56 21.86 11.33
C THR A 177 0.46 22.80 10.84
N ASP A 178 -0.34 22.37 9.86
CA ASP A 178 -1.45 23.14 9.34
C ASP A 178 -2.58 23.34 10.36
N ALA A 179 -2.95 22.29 11.11
CA ALA A 179 -4.02 22.34 12.10
C ALA A 179 -3.70 23.29 13.26
N LEU A 180 -2.45 23.29 13.74
CA LEU A 180 -1.94 24.19 14.77
C LEU A 180 -1.89 25.63 14.25
N ARG A 181 -1.34 25.84 13.06
CA ARG A 181 -1.25 27.17 12.43
C ARG A 181 -2.61 27.80 12.20
N GLN A 182 -3.60 27.05 11.69
CA GLN A 182 -4.96 27.54 11.47
C GLN A 182 -5.65 28.00 12.76
N ARG A 183 -5.24 27.44 13.91
CA ARG A 183 -5.80 27.75 15.23
C ARG A 183 -4.93 28.71 16.05
N ASN A 184 -3.81 29.19 15.49
CA ASN A 184 -2.81 30.00 16.18
C ASN A 184 -2.25 29.34 17.47
N ILE A 185 -2.16 28.00 17.49
CA ILE A 185 -1.63 27.24 18.63
C ILE A 185 -0.12 27.08 18.44
N LYS A 186 0.67 27.42 19.47
CA LYS A 186 2.12 27.23 19.49
C LYS A 186 2.47 25.99 20.31
N ALA A 187 2.30 24.82 19.72
CA ALA A 187 2.81 23.56 20.26
C ALA A 187 4.18 23.24 19.66
N GLU A 188 5.02 22.54 20.41
CA GLU A 188 6.29 21.99 19.92
C GLU A 188 6.02 20.66 19.21
N THR A 189 6.32 20.58 17.92
CA THR A 189 6.28 19.31 17.17
C THR A 189 7.59 18.57 17.38
N VAL A 190 7.52 17.39 18.01
CA VAL A 190 8.68 16.50 18.23
C VAL A 190 8.60 15.35 17.24
N THR A 191 9.40 15.44 16.18
CA THR A 191 9.41 14.47 15.08
C THR A 191 10.34 13.29 15.39
N PHE A 192 9.88 12.07 15.12
CA PHE A 192 10.64 10.82 15.25
C PHE A 192 10.69 10.06 13.92
N GLN A 193 11.81 9.39 13.64
CA GLN A 193 11.94 8.55 12.43
C GLN A 193 11.13 7.25 12.52
N GLN A 194 10.91 6.74 13.73
CA GLN A 194 10.24 5.46 13.98
C GLN A 194 9.11 5.62 15.00
N ALA A 195 8.06 4.83 14.83
CA ALA A 195 6.90 4.80 15.73
C ALA A 195 7.26 4.49 17.19
N ASP A 196 8.05 3.44 17.45
CA ASP A 196 8.29 2.97 18.83
C ASP A 196 8.95 4.05 19.71
N PRO A 197 10.03 4.75 19.27
CA PRO A 197 10.56 5.90 20.00
C PRO A 197 9.54 7.03 20.22
N ALA A 198 8.64 7.31 19.27
CA ALA A 198 7.61 8.34 19.41
C ALA A 198 6.59 7.99 20.49
N TYR A 199 6.06 6.76 20.46
CA TYR A 199 5.13 6.26 21.47
C TYR A 199 5.79 6.12 22.84
N ALA A 200 7.06 5.72 22.91
CA ALA A 200 7.81 5.70 24.17
C ALA A 200 7.99 7.11 24.76
N ALA A 201 8.37 8.10 23.93
CA ALA A 201 8.49 9.49 24.37
C ALA A 201 7.15 10.05 24.89
N TYR A 202 6.05 9.73 24.22
CA TYR A 202 4.72 10.06 24.70
C TYR A 202 4.37 9.38 26.03
N ALA A 203 4.62 8.07 26.16
CA ALA A 203 4.35 7.30 27.38
C ALA A 203 5.17 7.79 28.58
N GLU A 204 6.40 8.23 28.34
CA GLU A 204 7.31 8.83 29.33
C GLU A 204 6.96 10.28 29.69
N GLY A 205 5.94 10.87 29.04
CA GLY A 205 5.51 12.24 29.27
C GLY A 205 6.40 13.32 28.63
N ARG A 206 7.36 12.94 27.77
CA ARG A 206 8.17 13.89 26.99
C ARG A 206 7.31 14.66 25.97
N CYS A 207 6.26 14.01 25.46
CA CYS A 207 5.19 14.66 24.70
C CYS A 207 3.87 14.57 25.46
N GLN A 208 3.07 15.64 25.44
CA GLN A 208 1.72 15.64 26.02
C GLN A 208 0.64 15.20 25.02
N GLY A 209 0.97 15.12 23.73
CA GLY A 209 0.12 14.55 22.69
C GLY A 209 0.89 13.60 21.77
N MET A 210 0.19 12.60 21.24
CA MET A 210 0.65 11.76 20.14
C MET A 210 -0.39 11.83 19.02
N THR A 211 0.03 12.15 17.80
CA THR A 211 -0.88 12.26 16.65
C THR A 211 -0.58 11.21 15.59
N SER A 212 -1.64 10.64 15.03
CA SER A 212 -1.65 9.78 13.84
C SER A 212 -3.10 9.61 13.36
N ASP A 213 -3.31 8.77 12.36
CA ASP A 213 -4.61 8.24 11.99
C ASP A 213 -5.32 7.66 13.22
N LYS A 214 -6.62 7.93 13.40
CA LYS A 214 -7.34 7.54 14.63
C LYS A 214 -7.31 6.03 14.85
N SER A 215 -7.46 5.25 13.80
CA SER A 215 -7.41 3.78 13.90
C SER A 215 -6.04 3.29 14.35
N GLN A 216 -4.95 3.90 13.86
CA GLN A 216 -3.59 3.60 14.31
C GLN A 216 -3.38 4.01 15.77
N LEU A 217 -3.89 5.17 16.20
CA LEU A 217 -3.84 5.59 17.60
C LEU A 217 -4.56 4.57 18.51
N VAL A 218 -5.75 4.10 18.12
CA VAL A 218 -6.46 3.04 18.86
C VAL A 218 -5.66 1.74 18.92
N ALA A 219 -5.09 1.32 17.78
CA ALA A 219 -4.27 0.12 17.70
C ALA A 219 -3.00 0.19 18.56
N ARG A 220 -2.27 1.30 18.48
CA ARG A 220 -1.02 1.50 19.24
C ARG A 220 -1.27 1.78 20.71
N ARG A 221 -2.43 2.32 21.07
CA ARG A 221 -2.84 2.41 22.48
C ARG A 221 -2.84 1.05 23.17
N SER A 222 -3.24 -0.02 22.48
CA SER A 222 -3.26 -1.37 23.09
C SER A 222 -1.86 -1.91 23.39
N THR A 223 -0.81 -1.28 22.89
CA THR A 223 0.59 -1.65 23.16
C THR A 223 1.27 -0.75 24.19
N LEU A 224 0.58 0.29 24.69
CA LEU A 224 1.11 1.18 25.73
C LEU A 224 0.93 0.58 27.13
N PRO A 225 1.78 0.96 28.10
CA PRO A 225 1.50 0.71 29.51
C PRO A 225 0.15 1.34 29.90
N ASN A 226 -0.68 0.61 30.65
CA ASN A 226 -2.01 1.05 31.09
C ASN A 226 -2.85 1.69 29.96
N PRO A 227 -3.25 0.92 28.92
CA PRO A 227 -3.96 1.44 27.74
C PRO A 227 -5.16 2.35 28.04
N ASP A 228 -5.88 2.08 29.13
CA ASP A 228 -7.07 2.82 29.55
C ASP A 228 -6.77 4.25 30.04
N GLU A 229 -5.51 4.57 30.37
CA GLU A 229 -5.08 5.93 30.74
C GLU A 229 -4.92 6.85 29.51
N HIS A 230 -5.11 6.33 28.29
CA HIS A 230 -4.92 7.06 27.05
C HIS A 230 -6.24 7.25 26.31
N ILE A 231 -6.59 8.50 26.06
CA ILE A 231 -7.83 8.88 25.37
C ILE A 231 -7.53 9.57 24.05
N LEU A 232 -8.39 9.33 23.06
CA LEU A 232 -8.40 10.11 21.82
C LEU A 232 -9.30 11.31 22.02
N LEU A 233 -8.82 12.49 21.64
CA LEU A 233 -9.64 13.69 21.60
C LEU A 233 -10.72 13.57 20.50
N ASP A 234 -11.86 14.22 20.70
CA ASP A 234 -12.91 14.32 19.69
C ASP A 234 -12.55 15.39 18.63
N VAL A 235 -11.48 15.11 17.87
CA VAL A 235 -10.99 15.95 16.78
C VAL A 235 -10.60 15.10 15.60
N THR A 236 -10.94 15.53 14.40
CA THR A 236 -10.44 14.97 13.14
C THR A 236 -9.76 16.10 12.37
N MET A 237 -8.46 15.98 12.11
CA MET A 237 -7.65 17.05 11.50
C MET A 237 -7.50 16.91 9.98
N SER A 238 -7.78 15.74 9.42
CA SER A 238 -7.55 15.46 8.00
C SER A 238 -8.46 14.35 7.47
N LYS A 239 -8.39 14.13 6.15
CA LYS A 239 -8.94 12.95 5.46
C LYS A 239 -7.78 12.02 5.13
N GLU A 240 -7.87 10.77 5.55
CA GLU A 240 -6.80 9.77 5.38
C GLU A 240 -7.35 8.51 4.70
N PRO A 241 -7.66 8.54 3.39
CA PRO A 241 -8.04 7.32 2.65
C PRO A 241 -6.83 6.42 2.46
N LEU A 242 -6.80 5.29 3.19
CA LEU A 242 -5.72 4.32 3.18
C LEU A 242 -5.98 3.24 2.13
N GLY A 243 -4.98 2.93 1.31
CA GLY A 243 -5.12 1.89 0.30
C GLY A 243 -3.80 1.21 -0.06
N PRO A 244 -3.87 0.06 -0.74
CA PRO A 244 -2.70 -0.61 -1.28
C PRO A 244 -2.08 0.22 -2.40
N VAL A 245 -0.75 0.19 -2.49
CA VAL A 245 0.00 1.06 -3.41
C VAL A 245 0.94 0.23 -4.27
N THR A 246 0.99 0.55 -5.56
CA THR A 246 1.99 0.03 -6.50
C THR A 246 2.86 1.16 -7.04
N VAL A 247 3.95 0.81 -7.71
CA VAL A 247 4.66 1.78 -8.56
C VAL A 247 3.75 2.18 -9.72
N ASN A 248 3.85 3.42 -10.19
CA ASN A 248 3.12 3.87 -11.36
C ASN A 248 3.61 3.23 -12.66
N ASN A 249 2.83 3.40 -13.73
CA ASN A 249 3.18 2.97 -15.09
C ASN A 249 3.34 1.44 -15.28
N ASP A 250 2.76 0.63 -14.40
CA ASP A 250 2.63 -0.82 -14.56
C ASP A 250 1.17 -1.25 -14.43
N SER A 251 0.37 -0.93 -15.45
CA SER A 251 -1.07 -1.16 -15.44
C SER A 251 -1.43 -2.62 -15.23
N ALA A 252 -0.65 -3.55 -15.79
CA ALA A 252 -0.90 -4.98 -15.63
C ALA A 252 -0.80 -5.41 -14.16
N TRP A 253 0.19 -4.91 -13.42
CA TRP A 253 0.30 -5.19 -12.00
C TRP A 253 -0.74 -4.43 -11.17
N PHE A 254 -0.96 -3.15 -11.49
CA PHE A 254 -1.95 -2.33 -10.81
C PHE A 254 -3.36 -2.92 -10.93
N ASP A 255 -3.74 -3.41 -12.11
CA ASP A 255 -5.04 -4.05 -12.34
C ASP A 255 -5.26 -5.28 -11.47
N VAL A 256 -4.22 -6.10 -11.25
CA VAL A 256 -4.29 -7.26 -10.33
C VAL A 256 -4.61 -6.82 -8.91
N VAL A 257 -3.88 -5.83 -8.38
CA VAL A 257 -4.08 -5.33 -7.01
C VAL A 257 -5.46 -4.66 -6.87
N LYS A 258 -5.82 -3.81 -7.82
CA LYS A 258 -7.10 -3.08 -7.86
C LYS A 258 -8.29 -4.03 -7.88
N TRP A 259 -8.30 -4.98 -8.81
CA TRP A 259 -9.45 -5.88 -8.96
C TRP A 259 -9.50 -6.97 -7.90
N THR A 260 -8.37 -7.38 -7.33
CA THR A 260 -8.40 -8.24 -6.13
C THR A 260 -9.01 -7.52 -4.94
N THR A 261 -8.65 -6.25 -4.73
CA THR A 261 -9.20 -5.43 -3.64
C THR A 261 -10.71 -5.20 -3.82
N TYR A 262 -11.15 -4.84 -5.03
CA TYR A 262 -12.57 -4.71 -5.34
C TYR A 262 -13.32 -6.04 -5.22
N ALA A 263 -12.72 -7.18 -5.58
CA ALA A 263 -13.35 -8.49 -5.42
C ALA A 263 -13.71 -8.79 -3.96
N LEU A 264 -12.89 -8.37 -2.98
CA LEU A 264 -13.24 -8.55 -1.57
C LEU A 264 -14.48 -7.72 -1.17
N ILE A 265 -14.62 -6.50 -1.71
CA ILE A 265 -15.75 -5.59 -1.45
C ILE A 265 -17.01 -6.13 -2.14
N GLU A 266 -16.91 -6.48 -3.42
CA GLU A 266 -18.00 -7.08 -4.20
C GLU A 266 -18.48 -8.39 -3.57
N ALA A 267 -17.57 -9.22 -3.05
CA ALA A 267 -17.94 -10.45 -2.35
C ALA A 267 -18.84 -10.18 -1.14
N GLU A 268 -18.53 -9.14 -0.36
CA GLU A 268 -19.37 -8.75 0.78
C GLU A 268 -20.76 -8.30 0.27
N GLU A 269 -20.81 -7.49 -0.79
CA GLU A 269 -22.06 -7.01 -1.39
C GLU A 269 -22.93 -8.15 -1.95
N LEU A 270 -22.31 -9.17 -2.55
CA LEU A 270 -22.99 -10.35 -3.09
C LEU A 270 -23.31 -11.43 -2.03
N GLY A 271 -22.89 -11.24 -0.78
CA GLY A 271 -23.04 -12.25 0.28
C GLY A 271 -22.16 -13.49 0.10
N ILE A 272 -21.08 -13.38 -0.68
CA ILE A 272 -20.05 -14.41 -0.85
C ILE A 272 -19.06 -14.26 0.30
N ASN A 273 -18.77 -15.34 1.01
CA ASN A 273 -17.87 -15.37 2.15
C ASN A 273 -16.98 -16.62 2.12
N GLN A 274 -16.00 -16.69 3.02
CA GLN A 274 -15.05 -17.81 3.07
C GLN A 274 -15.76 -19.17 3.24
N GLY A 275 -16.88 -19.20 3.97
CA GLY A 275 -17.63 -20.42 4.27
C GLY A 275 -18.52 -20.93 3.13
N ASN A 276 -18.92 -20.07 2.18
CA ASN A 276 -19.88 -20.43 1.13
C ASN A 276 -19.33 -20.34 -0.32
N VAL A 277 -18.15 -19.74 -0.53
CA VAL A 277 -17.60 -19.47 -1.88
C VAL A 277 -17.53 -20.71 -2.78
N ASP A 278 -17.17 -21.87 -2.24
CA ASP A 278 -17.12 -23.13 -2.99
C ASP A 278 -18.52 -23.69 -3.31
N GLN A 279 -19.49 -23.51 -2.40
CA GLN A 279 -20.86 -23.98 -2.58
C GLN A 279 -21.59 -23.17 -3.66
N LEU A 280 -21.24 -21.89 -3.79
CA LEU A 280 -21.83 -20.97 -4.75
C LEU A 280 -21.41 -21.22 -6.21
N LYS A 281 -20.49 -22.17 -6.47
CA LYS A 281 -20.11 -22.57 -7.85
C LYS A 281 -21.28 -23.11 -8.66
N THR A 282 -22.34 -23.60 -8.00
CA THR A 282 -23.58 -24.06 -8.62
C THR A 282 -24.69 -22.99 -8.65
N SER A 283 -24.39 -21.76 -8.24
CA SER A 283 -25.35 -20.66 -8.24
C SER A 283 -25.82 -20.34 -9.66
N GLU A 284 -27.12 -20.09 -9.83
CA GLU A 284 -27.70 -19.62 -11.09
C GLU A 284 -27.63 -18.09 -11.27
N ASN A 285 -27.18 -17.36 -10.25
CA ASN A 285 -27.04 -15.90 -10.33
C ASN A 285 -25.85 -15.52 -11.26
N PRO A 286 -26.08 -14.79 -12.37
CA PRO A 286 -25.03 -14.47 -13.33
C PRO A 286 -23.92 -13.56 -12.77
N ASN A 287 -24.19 -12.75 -11.73
CA ASN A 287 -23.15 -11.97 -11.07
C ASN A 287 -22.21 -12.88 -10.28
N ILE A 288 -22.77 -13.86 -9.57
CA ILE A 288 -21.99 -14.85 -8.80
C ILE A 288 -21.21 -15.76 -9.75
N LYS A 289 -21.81 -16.22 -10.87
CA LYS A 289 -21.09 -17.04 -11.86
C LYS A 289 -19.86 -16.34 -12.42
N ARG A 290 -19.99 -15.06 -12.81
CA ARG A 290 -18.85 -14.25 -13.29
C ARG A 290 -17.82 -14.00 -12.20
N PHE A 291 -18.26 -13.67 -10.99
CA PHE A 291 -17.37 -13.47 -9.84
C PHE A 291 -16.53 -14.73 -9.55
N LEU A 292 -17.16 -15.91 -9.58
CA LEU A 292 -16.50 -17.18 -9.30
C LEU A 292 -15.69 -17.73 -10.49
N GLY A 293 -15.72 -17.05 -11.63
CA GLY A 293 -15.05 -17.51 -12.84
C GLY A 293 -15.68 -18.74 -13.49
N THR A 294 -16.94 -19.06 -13.20
CA THR A 294 -17.68 -20.17 -13.83
C THR A 294 -18.43 -19.76 -15.10
N GLU A 295 -18.47 -18.45 -15.39
CA GLU A 295 -19.00 -17.87 -16.63
C GLU A 295 -18.09 -16.72 -17.11
N GLY A 296 -17.84 -16.65 -18.41
CA GLY A 296 -16.94 -15.64 -19.01
C GLY A 296 -15.46 -15.91 -18.74
N ASP A 297 -14.61 -14.91 -18.99
CA ASP A 297 -13.15 -15.02 -18.95
C ASP A 297 -12.46 -13.76 -18.37
N LEU A 298 -13.11 -13.07 -17.43
CA LEU A 298 -12.65 -11.81 -16.82
C LEU A 298 -11.21 -11.89 -16.30
N GLY A 299 -10.80 -13.04 -15.75
CA GLY A 299 -9.42 -13.23 -15.27
C GLY A 299 -8.37 -13.10 -16.37
N THR A 300 -8.69 -13.48 -17.61
CA THR A 300 -7.76 -13.42 -18.75
C THR A 300 -7.29 -12.00 -19.03
N GLY A 301 -8.20 -11.02 -18.96
CA GLY A 301 -7.88 -9.60 -19.13
C GLY A 301 -6.92 -9.07 -18.07
N ALA A 302 -7.05 -9.54 -16.83
CA ALA A 302 -6.14 -9.25 -15.73
C ALA A 302 -4.87 -10.13 -15.73
N ARG A 303 -4.71 -11.01 -16.73
CA ARG A 303 -3.63 -12.02 -16.81
C ARG A 303 -3.61 -12.96 -15.58
N LEU A 304 -4.77 -13.25 -14.99
CA LEU A 304 -4.97 -14.17 -13.86
C LEU A 304 -5.77 -15.41 -14.29
N SER A 305 -5.92 -16.38 -13.39
CA SER A 305 -6.93 -17.43 -13.57
C SER A 305 -8.34 -16.83 -13.45
N ASN A 306 -9.32 -17.44 -14.10
CA ASN A 306 -10.68 -16.90 -14.10
C ASN A 306 -11.33 -16.90 -12.70
N ASP A 307 -10.87 -17.77 -11.81
CA ASP A 307 -11.31 -17.92 -10.44
C ASP A 307 -10.52 -17.05 -9.43
N PHE A 308 -9.72 -16.08 -9.88
CA PHE A 308 -8.86 -15.26 -9.01
C PHE A 308 -9.62 -14.61 -7.84
N ALA A 309 -10.83 -14.10 -8.10
CA ALA A 309 -11.67 -13.46 -7.09
C ALA A 309 -12.19 -14.48 -6.07
N ALA A 310 -12.57 -15.68 -6.53
CA ALA A 310 -12.93 -16.80 -5.65
C ALA A 310 -11.74 -17.26 -4.79
N ASN A 311 -10.54 -17.33 -5.37
CA ASN A 311 -9.32 -17.70 -4.65
C ASN A 311 -8.98 -16.68 -3.56
N ALA A 312 -9.11 -15.39 -3.84
CA ALA A 312 -8.94 -14.32 -2.84
C ALA A 312 -9.94 -14.47 -1.67
N VAL A 313 -11.24 -14.62 -1.96
CA VAL A 313 -12.26 -14.78 -0.91
C VAL A 313 -12.09 -16.09 -0.15
N LYS A 314 -11.73 -17.18 -0.82
CA LYS A 314 -11.44 -18.46 -0.14
C LYS A 314 -10.25 -18.34 0.81
N ALA A 315 -9.24 -17.55 0.44
CA ALA A 315 -8.06 -17.34 1.25
C ALA A 315 -8.32 -16.48 2.50
N VAL A 316 -9.03 -15.36 2.35
CA VAL A 316 -9.13 -14.36 3.43
C VAL A 316 -10.54 -13.94 3.81
N GLY A 317 -11.56 -14.48 3.18
CA GLY A 317 -12.95 -14.00 3.29
C GLY A 317 -13.22 -12.75 2.46
N ASN A 318 -14.43 -12.24 2.54
CA ASN A 318 -14.79 -10.95 1.95
C ASN A 318 -14.29 -9.77 2.79
N TYR A 319 -14.49 -8.54 2.31
CA TYR A 319 -14.05 -7.32 3.02
C TYR A 319 -14.62 -7.22 4.44
N GLY A 320 -15.89 -7.55 4.63
CA GLY A 320 -16.54 -7.58 5.94
C GLY A 320 -15.85 -8.56 6.91
N GLU A 321 -15.55 -9.78 6.47
CA GLU A 321 -14.82 -10.78 7.27
C GLU A 321 -13.39 -10.34 7.62
N VAL A 322 -12.70 -9.68 6.67
CA VAL A 322 -11.38 -9.08 6.91
C VAL A 322 -11.48 -7.96 7.94
N TYR A 323 -12.45 -7.07 7.82
CA TYR A 323 -12.65 -5.97 8.77
C TYR A 323 -13.00 -6.50 10.17
N GLU A 324 -13.98 -7.38 10.28
CA GLU A 324 -14.51 -7.85 11.57
C GLU A 324 -13.47 -8.58 12.41
N ARG A 325 -12.62 -9.43 11.80
CA ARG A 325 -11.59 -10.16 12.56
C ARG A 325 -10.45 -9.26 13.04
N ASN A 326 -10.13 -8.21 12.29
CA ASN A 326 -8.93 -7.42 12.52
C ASN A 326 -9.20 -6.13 13.30
N LEU A 327 -10.34 -5.48 13.05
CA LEU A 327 -10.68 -4.15 13.57
C LEU A 327 -12.08 -4.08 14.17
N GLY A 328 -13.03 -4.87 13.66
CA GLY A 328 -14.44 -4.84 14.07
C GLY A 328 -14.73 -5.54 15.38
N GLN A 329 -15.98 -6.02 15.53
CA GLN A 329 -16.50 -6.61 16.77
C GLN A 329 -15.83 -7.94 17.13
N GLY A 330 -15.27 -8.63 16.14
CA GLY A 330 -14.46 -9.83 16.35
C GLY A 330 -13.04 -9.55 16.84
N SER A 331 -12.63 -8.29 16.93
CA SER A 331 -11.30 -7.88 17.38
C SER A 331 -11.32 -7.25 18.78
N GLN A 332 -10.13 -7.03 19.34
CA GLN A 332 -9.98 -6.27 20.59
C GLN A 332 -10.34 -4.78 20.46
N PHE A 333 -10.34 -4.22 19.23
CA PHE A 333 -10.54 -2.79 19.01
C PHE A 333 -12.02 -2.41 18.91
N LYS A 334 -12.88 -3.35 18.48
CA LYS A 334 -14.33 -3.15 18.36
C LYS A 334 -14.71 -1.89 17.58
N LEU A 335 -13.92 -1.54 16.57
CA LEU A 335 -14.15 -0.36 15.76
C LEU A 335 -15.44 -0.55 14.95
N PRO A 336 -16.38 0.40 14.99
CA PRO A 336 -17.53 0.36 14.11
C PRO A 336 -17.08 0.61 12.67
N ARG A 337 -17.76 -0.01 11.70
CA ARG A 337 -17.48 0.16 10.26
C ARG A 337 -17.43 1.64 9.84
N GLY A 338 -18.43 2.44 10.26
CA GLY A 338 -18.49 3.86 9.92
C GLY A 338 -18.42 4.09 8.40
N GLN A 339 -17.49 4.94 7.95
CA GLN A 339 -17.24 5.17 6.51
C GLN A 339 -16.81 3.89 5.76
N ASN A 340 -16.29 2.89 6.46
CA ASN A 340 -15.86 1.62 5.89
C ASN A 340 -17.01 0.62 5.74
N ALA A 341 -18.26 1.00 6.02
CA ALA A 341 -19.41 0.17 5.65
C ALA A 341 -19.58 0.09 4.12
N LEU A 342 -20.29 -0.93 3.63
CA LEU A 342 -20.73 -0.97 2.24
C LEU A 342 -21.57 0.27 1.89
N TRP A 343 -21.50 0.71 0.64
CA TRP A 343 -22.29 1.82 0.13
C TRP A 343 -23.80 1.62 0.31
N THR A 344 -24.28 0.37 0.18
CA THR A 344 -25.66 -0.04 0.45
C THR A 344 -26.07 0.10 1.92
N ASN A 345 -25.10 0.20 2.82
CA ASN A 345 -25.27 0.40 4.26
C ASN A 345 -24.83 1.80 4.71
N GLY A 346 -24.75 2.77 3.79
CA GLY A 346 -24.43 4.17 4.08
C GLY A 346 -22.95 4.49 4.26
N GLY A 347 -22.06 3.54 3.96
CA GLY A 347 -20.61 3.78 3.93
C GLY A 347 -20.08 4.14 2.54
N LEU A 348 -18.76 4.01 2.37
CA LEU A 348 -18.03 4.40 1.17
C LEU A 348 -17.39 3.22 0.43
N MET A 349 -17.49 2.01 0.97
CA MET A 349 -16.96 0.82 0.28
C MET A 349 -17.88 0.47 -0.88
N TYR A 350 -17.41 0.81 -2.08
CA TYR A 350 -18.13 0.66 -3.34
C TYR A 350 -17.22 -0.06 -4.33
N SER A 351 -17.65 -1.23 -4.81
CA SER A 351 -16.96 -1.94 -5.87
C SER A 351 -17.55 -1.57 -7.25
N PRO A 352 -16.72 -1.20 -8.25
CA PRO A 352 -17.12 -1.32 -9.64
C PRO A 352 -17.51 -2.76 -9.97
N PRO A 353 -18.46 -2.98 -10.88
CA PRO A 353 -18.93 -4.32 -11.20
C PRO A 353 -17.83 -5.15 -11.88
N LEU A 354 -17.67 -6.41 -11.47
CA LEU A 354 -16.84 -7.40 -12.18
C LEU A 354 -17.61 -7.92 -13.41
N ARG A 355 -17.60 -7.18 -14.51
CA ARG A 355 -18.50 -7.34 -15.67
C ARG A 355 -17.79 -7.41 -17.01
#